data_AF-A0A1X0Q5M4-F1
#
_entry.id   AF-A0A1X0Q5M4-F1
#
_cell.length_a   1.000
_cell.length_b   1.000
_cell.length_c   1.000
_cell.angle_alpha   90.00
_cell.angle_beta   90.00
_cell.angle_gamma   90.00
#
_symmetry.space_group_name_H-M   'P 1'
#
loop_
_entity.id
_entity.type
_entity.pdbx_description
1 polymer ?
#
loop_
_entity_poly.entity_id
_entity_poly.type
_entity_poly.pdbx_seq_one_letter_code
_entity_poly.pdbx_strand_id
1 'polypeptide(L)' 'MAKHITKDEKIKIVTLKEAGVKNFEIMNKFKISKATFFRIIQRYRLMNNINRKKIWSSKDL' A
#
# COMPACT_ATOMS: atom_id res chain seq x y z
N MET A 1 -22.46 2.19 -6.41
CA MET A 1 -21.35 1.34 -6.92
C MET A 1 -20.06 1.71 -6.21
N ALA A 2 -19.39 0.77 -5.56
CA ALA A 2 -18.07 1.02 -4.98
C ALA A 2 -17.04 1.18 -6.11
N LYS A 3 -16.29 2.28 -6.12
CA LYS A 3 -15.19 2.48 -7.09
C LYS A 3 -14.18 1.35 -6.92
N HIS A 4 -13.99 0.56 -7.98
CA HIS A 4 -12.99 -0.50 -7.97
C HIS A 4 -11.59 0.11 -8.16
N ILE A 5 -10.77 0.08 -7.12
CA ILE A 5 -9.38 0.54 -7.20
C ILE A 5 -8.54 -0.55 -7.86
N THR A 6 -7.92 -0.20 -8.98
CA THR A 6 -7.05 -1.08 -9.77
C THR A 6 -5.76 -1.44 -9.01
N LYS A 7 -5.03 -2.44 -9.51
CA LYS A 7 -3.73 -2.83 -8.92
C LYS A 7 -2.71 -1.68 -9.05
N ASP A 8 -2.68 -1.01 -10.20
CA ASP A 8 -1.75 0.09 -10.47
C ASP A 8 -2.03 1.32 -9.59
N GLU A 9 -3.30 1.64 -9.35
CA GLU A 9 -3.65 2.70 -8.40
C GLU A 9 -3.18 2.36 -6.97
N LYS A 10 -3.32 1.10 -6.53
CA LYS A 10 -2.81 0.67 -5.21
C LYS A 10 -1.31 0.82 -5.12
N ILE A 11 -0.57 0.47 -6.17
CA ILE A 11 0.89 0.65 -6.23
C ILE A 11 1.22 2.14 -6.12
N LYS A 12 0.60 3.01 -6.92
CA LYS A 12 0.82 4.46 -6.87
C LYS A 12 0.50 5.07 -5.49
N ILE A 13 -0.59 4.63 -4.84
CA ILE A 13 -0.95 5.07 -3.47
C ILE A 13 0.17 4.76 -2.49
N VAL A 14 0.72 3.55 -2.56
CA VAL A 14 1.82 3.11 -1.69
C VAL A 14 3.09 3.91 -1.99
N THR A 15 3.48 4.04 -3.26
CA THR A 15 4.67 4.80 -3.67
C THR A 15 4.61 6.25 -3.19
N LEU A 16 3.45 6.91 -3.32
CA LEU A 16 3.28 8.28 -2.82
C LEU A 16 3.38 8.34 -1.29
N LYS A 17 2.89 7.31 -0.59
CA LYS A 17 3.01 7.23 0.87
C LYS A 17 4.47 7.06 1.31
N GLU A 18 5.24 6.24 0.60
CA GLU A 18 6.67 6.04 0.86
C GLU A 18 7.50 7.29 0.52
N ALA A 19 7.10 8.03 -0.51
CA ALA A 19 7.68 9.32 -0.87
C ALA A 19 7.31 10.47 0.10
N GLY A 20 6.55 10.19 1.17
CA GLY A 20 6.22 11.17 2.21
C GLY A 20 5.04 12.10 1.90
N VAL A 21 4.29 11.87 0.82
CA VAL A 21 3.11 12.68 0.48
C VAL A 21 2.05 12.58 1.58
N LYS A 22 1.38 13.69 1.89
CA LYS A 22 0.38 13.75 2.96
C LYS A 22 -0.79 12.81 2.65
N ASN A 23 -1.23 12.05 3.66
CA ASN A 23 -2.32 11.08 3.50
C ASN A 23 -3.58 11.71 2.91
N PHE A 24 -3.93 12.94 3.33
CA PHE A 24 -5.10 13.66 2.83
C PHE A 24 -5.03 13.95 1.32
N GLU A 25 -3.87 14.37 0.83
CA GLU A 25 -3.65 14.64 -0.60
C GLU A 25 -3.78 13.36 -1.43
N ILE A 26 -3.24 12.23 -0.94
CA ILE A 26 -3.39 10.94 -1.61
C ILE A 26 -4.87 10.52 -1.62
N MET A 27 -5.57 10.60 -0.48
CA MET A 27 -6.98 10.22 -0.41
C MET A 27 -7.85 11.03 -1.36
N ASN A 28 -7.63 12.35 -1.43
CA ASN A 28 -8.34 13.24 -2.34
C ASN A 28 -8.03 12.93 -3.81
N LYS A 29 -6.74 12.74 -4.15
CA LYS A 29 -6.30 12.45 -5.53
C LYS A 29 -6.97 11.20 -6.09
N PHE A 30 -7.08 10.14 -5.29
CA PHE A 30 -7.69 8.88 -5.74
C PHE A 30 -9.20 8.80 -5.48
N LYS A 31 -9.78 9.80 -4.81
CA LYS A 31 -11.18 9.83 -4.35
C LYS A 31 -11.54 8.58 -3.53
N ILE A 32 -10.74 8.30 -2.50
CA ILE A 32 -10.87 7.11 -1.66
C ILE A 32 -11.13 7.47 -0.20
N SER A 33 -11.87 6.62 0.50
CA SER A 33 -12.10 6.79 1.93
C SER A 33 -10.84 6.53 2.76
N LYS A 34 -10.81 7.09 3.97
CA LYS A 34 -9.78 6.80 4.98
C LYS A 34 -9.64 5.30 5.24
N ALA A 35 -10.76 4.59 5.40
CA ALA A 35 -10.78 3.15 5.62
C ALA A 35 -10.13 2.37 4.46
N THR A 36 -10.47 2.73 3.22
CA THR A 36 -9.89 2.11 2.03
C THR A 36 -8.39 2.36 1.93
N PHE A 37 -7.94 3.59 2.21
CA PHE A 37 -6.53 3.95 2.23
C PHE A 37 -5.74 3.10 3.24
N PHE A 38 -6.18 3.04 4.50
CA PHE A 38 -5.50 2.24 5.53
C PHE A 38 -5.45 0.75 5.17
N ARG A 39 -6.52 0.20 4.57
CA ARG A 39 -6.53 -1.20 4.13
C ARG A 39 -5.49 -1.48 3.04
N ILE A 40 -5.27 -0.55 2.12
CA ILE A 40 -4.23 -0.66 1.08
C ILE A 40 -2.84 -0.65 1.72
N ILE A 41 -2.56 0.32 2.59
CA ILE A 41 -1.25 0.45 3.27
C ILE A 41 -0.96 -0.76 4.18
N GLN A 42 -1.94 -1.24 4.93
CA GLN A 42 -1.78 -2.43 5.78
C GLN A 42 -1.47 -3.68 4.95
N ARG A 43 -2.22 -3.93 3.87
CA ARG A 43 -1.95 -5.07 2.99
C ARG A 43 -0.55 -5.01 2.39
N TYR A 44 -0.12 -3.83 1.96
CA TYR A 44 1.24 -3.65 1.44
C TYR A 44 2.31 -3.94 2.49
N ARG A 45 2.17 -3.40 3.72
CA ARG A 45 3.09 -3.69 4.82
C ARG A 45 3.17 -5.17 5.15
N LEU A 46 2.04 -5.88 5.18
CA LEU A 46 2.00 -7.32 5.40
C LEU A 46 2.75 -8.08 4.30
N MET A 47 2.51 -7.75 3.03
CA MET A 47 3.22 -8.37 1.89
C MET A 47 4.72 -8.10 1.92
N ASN A 48 5.14 -6.87 2.21
CA ASN A 48 6.56 -6.53 2.35
C ASN A 48 7.21 -7.24 3.55
N ASN A 49 6.50 -7.37 4.67
CA ASN A 49 7.01 -8.12 5.82
C ASN A 49 7.15 -9.61 5.53
N ILE A 50 6.19 -10.20 4.78
CA ILE A 50 6.30 -11.59 4.30
C ILE A 50 7.51 -11.74 3.38
N ASN A 51 7.70 -10.84 2.41
CA ASN A 51 8.84 -10.88 1.50
C ASN A 51 10.17 -10.69 2.25
N ARG A 52 10.26 -9.80 3.24
CA ARG A 52 11.45 -9.65 4.09
C ARG A 52 11.74 -10.90 4.91
N LYS A 53 10.73 -11.53 5.51
CA LYS A 53 10.89 -12.79 6.26
C LYS A 53 11.34 -13.94 5.34
N LYS A 54 10.82 -14.01 4.12
CA LYS A 54 11.24 -15.00 3.13
C LYS A 54 12.71 -14.84 2.74
N ILE A 55 13.17 -13.60 2.51
CA ILE A 55 14.58 -13.31 2.23
C ILE A 55 15.48 -13.68 3.40
N TRP A 56 15.04 -13.47 4.64
CA TRP A 56 15.83 -13.85 5.82
C TRP A 56 15.94 -15.37 5.95
N SER A 57 14.82 -16.09 5.82
CA SER A 57 14.79 -17.56 5.89
C SER A 57 15.57 -18.26 4.77
N SER A 58 15.82 -17.60 3.62
CA SER A 58 16.61 -18.16 2.51
C SER A 58 18.11 -17.86 2.61
N LYS A 59 18.55 -17.05 3.58
CA LYS A 59 19.98 -16.77 3.83
C LYS A 59 20.61 -17.73 4.84
N ASP A 60 19.80 -18.57 5.48
CA ASP A 60 20.22 -19.58 6.47
C ASP A 60 20.35 -21.01 5.86
N LEU A 61 20.40 -21.13 4.52
CA LEU A 61 20.69 -22.36 3.77
C LEU A 61 21.92 -22.14 2.88
#